data_AF-A0A1F2Y3F1-F1
#
_entry.id   AF-A0A1F2Y3F1-F1
#
_cell.length_a   1.000
_cell.length_b   1.000
_cell.length_c   1.000
_cell.angle_alpha   90.00
_cell.angle_beta   90.00
_cell.angle_gamma   90.00
#
_symmetry.space_group_name_H-M   'P 1'
#
loop_
_entity.id
_entity.type
_entity.pdbx_description
1 polymer ?
#
loop_
_entity_poly.entity_id
_entity_poly.type
_entity_poly.pdbx_seq_one_letter_code
_entity_poly.pdbx_strand_id
1 'polypeptide(L)'
;MLFLLLLLAHLIGDFPLQTDRMVELKATKPWFRSSLPLHTLIHLILAILFSVPYGIAHHQWVVALAMSVILAILHLMIDACKVAVDAAISKHGSLGLLLDVVVVKVSNSKIEKANPAGDPRVKPAAQELRVTKLMLFILDQLMHILAILAVLLIFEPHAVASLEAFTMKIVHGQNPDLTILARVLTIFIVGLYATVVSSVVVQILTYPAPANTESTLEPDPQVPRGRLIGYLERLIVVTIVCIGAYTVIPLIVAAKSLARFKKFDNQEWAEYFLVGTLSSILCGTLSGLLLRVLLHIQS
;
A
#
# COMPACT_ATOMS: atom_id res chain seq x y z
N MET A 1 -8.32 15.22 -13.64
CA MET A 1 -7.79 15.91 -12.43
C MET A 1 -8.50 15.44 -11.17
N LEU A 2 -9.83 15.56 -11.08
CA LEU A 2 -10.60 15.17 -9.88
C LEU A 2 -10.32 13.73 -9.41
N PHE A 3 -10.20 12.77 -10.33
CA PHE A 3 -9.77 11.40 -10.01
C PHE A 3 -8.45 11.34 -9.22
N LEU A 4 -7.41 12.09 -9.66
CA LEU A 4 -6.10 12.11 -9.00
C LEU A 4 -6.20 12.73 -7.60
N LEU A 5 -7.01 13.77 -7.43
CA LEU A 5 -7.25 14.42 -6.14
C LEU A 5 -7.94 13.47 -5.15
N LEU A 6 -8.98 12.75 -5.60
CA LEU A 6 -9.70 11.78 -4.78
C LEU A 6 -8.85 10.54 -4.47
N LEU A 7 -8.06 10.06 -5.43
CA LEU A 7 -7.10 8.98 -5.23
C LEU A 7 -6.03 9.37 -4.21
N LEU A 8 -5.53 10.61 -4.28
CA LEU A 8 -4.57 11.14 -3.32
C LEU A 8 -5.17 11.25 -1.92
N ALA A 9 -6.40 11.77 -1.80
CA ALA A 9 -7.12 11.86 -0.54
C ALA A 9 -7.24 10.48 0.13
N HIS A 10 -7.67 9.47 -0.63
CA HIS A 10 -7.76 8.09 -0.16
C HIS A 10 -6.40 7.54 0.28
N LEU A 11 -5.36 7.70 -0.54
CA LEU A 11 -4.02 7.19 -0.25
C LEU A 11 -3.41 7.82 1.01
N ILE A 12 -3.64 9.12 1.24
CA ILE A 12 -3.21 9.82 2.45
C ILE A 12 -3.98 9.31 3.68
N GLY A 13 -5.30 9.11 3.55
CA GLY A 13 -6.15 8.63 4.63
C GLY A 13 -5.79 7.21 5.08
N ASP A 14 -5.59 6.29 4.15
CA ASP A 14 -5.37 4.86 4.44
C ASP A 14 -3.97 4.51 4.94
N PHE A 15 -2.95 5.33 4.64
CA PHE A 15 -1.58 4.98 5.00
C PHE A 15 -0.87 6.03 5.88
N PRO A 16 -0.54 7.26 5.42
CA PRO A 16 0.04 8.28 6.31
C PRO A 16 -0.78 8.59 7.56
N LEU A 17 -2.10 8.71 7.45
CA LEU A 17 -2.96 9.12 8.57
C LEU A 17 -3.56 7.95 9.36
N GLN A 18 -3.51 6.73 8.82
CA GLN A 18 -3.94 5.55 9.53
C GLN A 18 -2.84 5.06 10.47
N THR A 19 -3.00 5.34 11.77
CA THR A 19 -2.00 4.98 12.78
C THR A 19 -2.08 3.50 13.19
N ASP A 20 -0.98 2.93 13.70
CA ASP A 20 -0.93 1.56 14.24
C ASP A 20 -1.99 1.34 15.32
N ARG A 21 -2.24 2.35 16.17
CA ARG A 21 -3.30 2.31 17.19
C ARG A 21 -4.69 2.19 16.57
N MET A 22 -4.95 2.86 15.45
CA MET A 22 -6.22 2.71 14.74
C MET A 22 -6.38 1.29 14.25
N VAL A 23 -5.35 0.71 13.63
CA VAL A 23 -5.35 -0.68 13.14
C VAL A 23 -5.65 -1.67 14.28
N GLU A 24 -4.97 -1.54 15.42
CA GLU A 24 -5.20 -2.38 16.61
C GLU A 24 -6.64 -2.30 17.12
N LEU A 25 -7.21 -1.09 17.16
CA LEU A 25 -8.60 -0.88 17.59
C LEU A 25 -9.63 -1.46 16.61
N LYS A 26 -9.33 -1.52 15.29
CA LYS A 26 -10.20 -2.20 14.31
C LYS A 26 -10.25 -3.71 14.54
N ALA A 27 -9.14 -4.30 14.97
CA ALA A 27 -9.05 -5.74 15.21
C ALA A 27 -9.68 -6.20 16.54
N THR A 28 -9.70 -5.33 17.55
CA THR A 28 -10.04 -5.73 18.94
C THR A 28 -11.44 -5.30 19.40
N LYS A 29 -12.08 -4.35 18.72
CA LYS A 29 -13.37 -3.78 19.15
C LYS A 29 -14.46 -3.92 18.09
N PRO A 30 -15.75 -3.97 18.49
CA PRO A 30 -16.87 -3.87 17.56
C PRO A 30 -16.77 -2.61 16.70
N TRP A 31 -17.25 -2.67 15.45
CA TRP A 31 -17.07 -1.62 14.45
C TRP A 31 -17.41 -0.20 14.96
N PHE A 32 -18.49 -0.02 15.71
CA PHE A 32 -18.94 1.29 16.23
C PHE A 32 -18.12 1.83 17.41
N ARG A 33 -17.35 0.99 18.11
CA ARG A 33 -16.40 1.39 19.19
C ARG A 33 -14.93 1.26 18.76
N SER A 34 -14.71 0.82 17.54
CA SER A 34 -13.39 0.74 16.92
C SER A 34 -12.95 2.12 16.39
N SER A 35 -11.80 2.15 15.71
CA SER A 35 -11.33 3.36 15.01
C SER A 35 -12.03 3.58 13.65
N LEU A 36 -12.91 2.69 13.18
CA LEU A 36 -13.58 2.82 11.87
C LEU A 36 -14.30 4.18 11.69
N PRO A 37 -15.10 4.69 12.66
CA PRO A 37 -15.77 5.98 12.48
C PRO A 37 -14.80 7.14 12.36
N LEU A 38 -13.72 7.14 13.15
CA LEU A 38 -12.68 8.17 13.09
C LEU A 38 -11.93 8.11 11.76
N HIS A 39 -11.60 6.90 11.30
CA HIS A 39 -10.95 6.68 10.01
C HIS A 39 -11.82 7.18 8.85
N THR A 40 -13.10 6.84 8.88
CA THR A 40 -14.09 7.30 7.88
C THR A 40 -14.21 8.82 7.89
N LEU A 41 -14.18 9.46 9.07
CA LEU A 41 -14.22 10.91 9.20
C LEU A 41 -12.98 11.56 8.58
N ILE A 42 -11.80 10.97 8.75
CA ILE A 42 -10.56 11.45 8.09
C ILE A 42 -10.73 11.40 6.58
N HIS A 43 -11.24 10.30 6.03
CA HIS A 43 -11.51 10.17 4.60
C HIS A 43 -12.52 11.17 4.08
N LEU A 44 -13.60 11.42 4.83
CA LEU A 44 -14.59 12.46 4.49
C LEU A 44 -13.94 13.85 4.43
N ILE A 45 -13.14 14.20 5.43
CA ILE A 45 -12.46 15.50 5.50
C ILE A 45 -11.49 15.66 4.33
N LEU A 46 -10.68 14.63 4.04
CA LEU A 46 -9.75 14.67 2.91
C LEU A 46 -10.49 14.75 1.58
N ALA A 47 -11.55 13.97 1.38
CA ALA A 47 -12.36 14.02 0.17
C ALA A 47 -12.96 15.41 -0.05
N ILE A 48 -13.50 16.05 0.99
CA ILE A 48 -13.99 17.43 0.94
C ILE A 48 -12.85 18.40 0.60
N LEU A 49 -11.73 18.31 1.31
CA LEU A 49 -10.57 19.19 1.16
C LEU A 49 -10.03 19.18 -0.28
N PHE A 50 -10.00 18.02 -0.92
CA PHE A 50 -9.43 17.86 -2.26
C PHE A 50 -10.46 18.04 -3.39
N SER A 51 -11.74 17.68 -3.19
CA SER A 51 -12.76 17.76 -4.25
C SER A 51 -13.55 19.06 -4.27
N VAL A 52 -13.89 19.65 -3.12
CA VAL A 52 -14.77 20.83 -3.07
C VAL A 52 -14.09 22.06 -3.67
N PRO A 53 -12.80 22.38 -3.41
CA PRO A 53 -12.12 23.47 -4.11
C PRO A 53 -12.09 23.30 -5.63
N TYR A 54 -11.90 22.07 -6.11
CA TYR A 54 -12.01 21.74 -7.53
C TYR A 54 -13.44 22.01 -8.04
N GLY A 55 -14.46 21.57 -7.29
CA GLY A 55 -15.86 21.83 -7.61
C GLY A 55 -16.20 23.33 -7.63
N ILE A 56 -15.68 24.14 -6.71
CA ILE A 56 -15.86 25.60 -6.71
C ILE A 56 -15.30 26.21 -8.00
N ALA A 57 -14.09 25.82 -8.40
CA ALA A 57 -13.45 26.31 -9.62
C ALA A 57 -14.20 25.94 -10.91
N HIS A 58 -15.06 24.91 -10.87
CA HIS A 58 -15.88 24.44 -12.00
C HIS A 58 -17.38 24.69 -11.77
N HIS A 59 -17.77 25.49 -10.77
CA HIS A 59 -19.16 25.79 -10.42
C HIS A 59 -20.03 24.57 -10.02
N GLN A 60 -19.43 23.49 -9.54
CA GLN A 60 -20.06 22.22 -9.15
C GLN A 60 -19.76 21.80 -7.70
N TRP A 61 -19.57 22.76 -6.79
CA TRP A 61 -19.16 22.47 -5.40
C TRP A 61 -20.16 21.58 -4.62
N VAL A 62 -21.47 21.71 -4.90
CA VAL A 62 -22.51 20.87 -4.29
C VAL A 62 -22.35 19.41 -4.71
N VAL A 63 -22.05 19.18 -5.99
CA VAL A 63 -21.79 17.84 -6.54
C VAL A 63 -20.54 17.26 -5.91
N ALA A 64 -19.44 18.02 -5.82
CA ALA A 64 -18.20 17.58 -5.18
C ALA A 64 -18.40 17.22 -3.69
N LEU A 65 -19.21 18.00 -2.96
CA LEU A 65 -19.57 17.69 -1.57
C LEU A 65 -20.38 16.39 -1.48
N ALA A 66 -21.39 16.21 -2.34
CA ALA A 66 -22.19 14.99 -2.38
C ALA A 66 -21.33 13.76 -2.69
N MET A 67 -20.42 13.85 -3.66
CA MET A 67 -19.45 12.80 -3.97
C MET A 67 -18.58 12.45 -2.75
N SER A 68 -18.10 13.45 -2.01
CA SER A 68 -17.28 13.23 -0.81
C SER A 68 -18.03 12.46 0.28
N VAL A 69 -19.30 12.80 0.51
CA VAL A 69 -20.16 12.10 1.48
C VAL A 69 -20.41 10.65 1.05
N ILE A 70 -20.73 10.44 -0.23
CA ILE A 70 -20.97 9.09 -0.78
C ILE A 70 -19.69 8.25 -0.68
N LEU A 71 -18.53 8.81 -1.01
CA LEU A 71 -17.25 8.11 -0.89
C LEU A 71 -16.93 7.73 0.56
N ALA A 72 -17.21 8.59 1.53
CA ALA A 72 -17.04 8.25 2.94
C ALA A 72 -17.96 7.10 3.37
N ILE A 73 -19.22 7.07 2.91
CA ILE A 73 -20.14 5.97 3.18
C ILE A 73 -19.63 4.67 2.56
N LEU A 74 -19.20 4.70 1.29
CA LEU A 74 -18.63 3.53 0.62
C LEU A 74 -17.35 3.05 1.29
N HIS A 75 -16.47 3.96 1.72
CA HIS A 75 -15.26 3.65 2.48
C HIS A 75 -15.61 2.88 3.77
N LEU A 76 -16.53 3.40 4.57
CA LEU A 76 -17.01 2.73 5.78
C LEU A 76 -17.57 1.33 5.49
N MET A 77 -18.34 1.18 4.40
CA MET A 77 -18.92 -0.11 4.01
C MET A 77 -17.83 -1.12 3.65
N ILE A 78 -16.82 -0.70 2.86
CA ILE A 78 -15.70 -1.56 2.45
C ILE A 78 -14.89 -1.98 3.69
N ASP A 79 -14.51 -1.03 4.54
CA ASP A 79 -13.75 -1.29 5.77
C ASP A 79 -14.51 -2.20 6.74
N ALA A 80 -15.82 -1.98 6.92
CA ALA A 80 -16.64 -2.81 7.78
C ALA A 80 -16.78 -4.24 7.22
N CYS A 81 -16.92 -4.39 5.90
CA CYS A 81 -16.94 -5.68 5.23
C CYS A 81 -15.62 -6.43 5.43
N LYS A 82 -14.49 -5.75 5.27
CA LYS A 82 -13.15 -6.31 5.49
C LYS A 82 -12.97 -6.83 6.91
N VAL A 83 -13.35 -6.05 7.92
CA VAL A 83 -13.28 -6.50 9.33
C VAL A 83 -14.17 -7.72 9.57
N ALA A 84 -15.35 -7.78 8.97
CA ALA A 84 -16.23 -8.94 9.08
C ALA A 84 -15.64 -10.19 8.41
N VAL A 85 -15.02 -10.04 7.23
CA VAL A 85 -14.33 -11.12 6.51
C VAL A 85 -13.13 -11.62 7.32
N ASP A 86 -12.30 -10.72 7.84
CA ASP A 86 -11.14 -11.08 8.69
C ASP A 86 -11.58 -11.85 9.95
N ALA A 87 -12.67 -11.42 10.60
CA ALA A 87 -13.24 -12.11 11.76
C ALA A 87 -13.80 -13.51 11.39
N ALA A 88 -14.45 -13.64 10.22
CA ALA A 88 -14.99 -14.91 9.75
C ALA A 88 -13.87 -15.92 9.43
N ILE A 89 -12.80 -15.46 8.76
CA ILE A 89 -11.62 -16.28 8.46
C ILE A 89 -10.93 -16.73 9.76
N SER A 90 -10.81 -15.86 10.76
CA SER A 90 -10.23 -16.20 12.06
C SER A 90 -11.01 -17.27 12.84
N LYS A 91 -12.33 -17.42 12.61
CA LYS A 91 -13.20 -18.33 13.36
C LYS A 91 -13.13 -19.79 12.87
N HIS A 92 -12.71 -20.04 11.63
CA HIS A 92 -12.69 -21.38 11.00
C HIS A 92 -11.37 -22.18 11.20
N GLY A 93 -10.73 -22.05 12.36
CA GLY A 93 -10.03 -23.20 12.98
C GLY A 93 -8.59 -23.52 12.59
N SER A 94 -7.90 -22.82 11.67
CA SER A 94 -6.45 -23.00 11.44
C SER A 94 -5.62 -21.71 11.64
N LEU A 95 -6.29 -20.59 11.89
CA LEU A 95 -5.75 -19.24 11.79
C LEU A 95 -6.02 -18.40 13.04
N GLY A 96 -6.11 -19.03 14.22
CA GLY A 96 -6.12 -18.33 15.52
C GLY A 96 -4.87 -17.45 15.76
N LEU A 97 -3.82 -17.61 14.95
CA LEU A 97 -2.63 -16.76 14.88
C LEU A 97 -2.82 -15.47 14.05
N LEU A 98 -3.94 -15.29 13.35
CA LEU A 98 -4.17 -14.13 12.46
C LEU A 98 -4.21 -12.79 13.20
N LEU A 99 -4.77 -12.79 14.41
CA LEU A 99 -4.91 -11.59 15.24
C LEU A 99 -3.56 -11.12 15.80
N ASP A 100 -2.61 -12.02 16.03
CA ASP A 100 -1.29 -11.66 16.57
C ASP A 100 -0.44 -10.86 15.57
N VAL A 101 -0.73 -10.94 14.27
CA VAL A 101 0.05 -10.23 13.23
C VAL A 101 -0.42 -8.79 12.99
N VAL A 102 -1.65 -8.47 13.40
CA VAL A 102 -2.13 -7.09 13.40
C VAL A 102 -1.70 -6.37 14.69
N VAL A 103 -1.27 -7.13 15.71
CA VAL A 103 -0.72 -6.63 16.99
C VAL A 103 0.77 -6.99 17.11
N VAL A 104 1.61 -6.62 16.13
CA VAL A 104 3.07 -6.83 16.19
C VAL A 104 3.77 -5.83 17.14
N LYS A 105 3.12 -5.45 18.26
CA LYS A 105 3.83 -4.78 19.36
C LYS A 105 3.38 -5.17 20.76
N VAL A 106 2.41 -6.05 20.94
CA VAL A 106 1.98 -6.50 22.28
C VAL A 106 1.85 -8.02 22.31
N SER A 107 2.98 -8.71 22.45
CA SER A 107 3.15 -9.97 23.19
C SER A 107 4.27 -10.82 22.58
N ASN A 108 5.51 -10.32 22.63
CA ASN A 108 6.70 -11.15 22.37
C ASN A 108 6.88 -12.26 23.42
N SER A 109 6.11 -12.30 24.52
CA SER A 109 6.32 -13.28 25.61
C SER A 109 5.53 -14.59 25.48
N LYS A 110 4.53 -14.66 24.59
CA LYS A 110 3.68 -15.87 24.43
C LYS A 110 3.95 -16.68 23.16
N ILE A 111 4.35 -16.05 22.05
CA ILE A 111 4.68 -16.78 20.82
C ILE A 111 5.99 -17.57 20.98
N GLU A 112 6.94 -17.03 21.75
CA GLU A 112 8.23 -17.69 22.06
C GLU A 112 8.05 -19.01 22.83
N LYS A 113 6.94 -19.18 23.57
CA LYS A 113 6.66 -20.40 24.34
C LYS A 113 5.88 -21.47 23.56
N ALA A 114 5.36 -21.15 22.38
CA ALA A 114 4.54 -22.07 21.57
C ALA A 114 5.25 -22.60 20.31
N ASN A 115 6.43 -22.08 19.99
CA ASN A 115 7.15 -22.43 18.77
C ASN A 115 8.36 -23.35 19.08
N PRO A 116 8.26 -24.68 18.95
CA PRO A 116 9.46 -25.48 18.79
C PRO A 116 9.98 -25.17 17.38
N ALA A 117 11.03 -24.35 17.30
CA ALA A 117 11.75 -24.08 16.06
C ALA A 117 12.15 -25.42 15.42
N GLY A 118 11.41 -25.88 14.41
CA GLY A 118 11.68 -27.16 13.74
C GLY A 118 10.50 -27.97 13.19
N ASP A 119 9.22 -27.64 13.42
CA ASP A 119 8.11 -28.43 12.83
C ASP A 119 7.90 -28.12 11.32
N PRO A 120 8.11 -29.09 10.41
CA PRO A 120 7.92 -28.90 8.97
C PRO A 120 6.50 -28.50 8.56
N ARG A 121 5.49 -28.73 9.40
CA ARG A 121 4.07 -28.39 9.14
C ARG A 121 3.76 -26.89 9.27
N VAL A 122 4.62 -26.12 9.93
CA VAL A 122 4.40 -24.67 10.17
C VAL A 122 4.72 -23.83 8.93
N LYS A 123 5.69 -24.26 8.11
CA LYS A 123 6.11 -23.56 6.87
C LYS A 123 4.99 -23.46 5.81
N PRO A 124 4.26 -24.53 5.44
CA PRO A 124 3.18 -24.42 4.46
C PRO A 124 2.02 -23.53 4.94
N ALA A 125 1.67 -23.59 6.23
CA ALA A 125 0.64 -22.72 6.81
C ALA A 125 1.01 -21.23 6.76
N ALA A 126 2.29 -20.89 7.00
CA ALA A 126 2.76 -19.51 6.89
C ALA A 126 2.73 -18.98 5.44
N GLN A 127 2.97 -19.84 4.45
CA GLN A 127 2.91 -19.47 3.03
C GLN A 127 1.48 -19.20 2.56
N GLU A 128 0.52 -20.08 2.86
CA GLU A 128 -0.90 -19.90 2.53
C GLU A 128 -1.45 -18.61 3.16
N LEU A 129 -0.97 -18.27 4.36
CA LEU A 129 -1.32 -17.05 5.07
C LEU A 129 -0.84 -15.78 4.34
N ARG A 130 0.38 -15.77 3.81
CA ARG A 130 0.92 -14.62 3.05
C ARG A 130 0.09 -14.33 1.82
N VAL A 131 -0.25 -15.37 1.05
CA VAL A 131 -1.04 -15.25 -0.17
C VAL A 131 -2.42 -14.71 0.15
N THR A 132 -3.08 -15.26 1.16
CA THR A 132 -4.42 -14.82 1.59
C THR A 132 -4.42 -13.34 2.00
N LYS A 133 -3.45 -12.93 2.84
CA LYS A 133 -3.32 -11.52 3.26
C LYS A 133 -3.01 -10.58 2.11
N LEU A 134 -2.15 -11.00 1.19
CA LEU A 134 -1.85 -10.22 0.00
C LEU A 134 -3.10 -10.05 -0.88
N MET A 135 -3.87 -11.12 -1.08
CA MET A 135 -5.11 -11.06 -1.88
C MET A 135 -6.17 -10.18 -1.22
N LEU A 136 -6.35 -10.28 0.10
CA LEU A 136 -7.26 -9.41 0.85
C LEU A 136 -6.83 -7.94 0.76
N PHE A 137 -5.53 -7.66 0.85
CA PHE A 137 -4.98 -6.32 0.68
C PHE A 137 -5.19 -5.77 -0.74
N ILE A 138 -4.94 -6.58 -1.77
CA ILE A 138 -5.15 -6.17 -3.16
C ILE A 138 -6.63 -5.92 -3.42
N LEU A 139 -7.50 -6.82 -2.96
CA LEU A 139 -8.96 -6.69 -3.12
C LEU A 139 -9.47 -5.42 -2.42
N ASP A 140 -8.98 -5.14 -1.22
CA ASP A 140 -9.31 -3.93 -0.47
C ASP A 140 -8.93 -2.65 -1.24
N GLN A 141 -7.70 -2.56 -1.75
CA GLN A 141 -7.27 -1.40 -2.54
C GLN A 141 -8.06 -1.28 -3.86
N LEU A 142 -8.36 -2.40 -4.53
CA LEU A 142 -9.17 -2.40 -5.75
C LEU A 142 -10.60 -1.92 -5.48
N MET A 143 -11.25 -2.38 -4.42
CA MET A 143 -12.61 -1.97 -4.07
C MET A 143 -12.71 -0.46 -3.81
N HIS A 144 -11.71 0.14 -3.15
CA HIS A 144 -11.67 1.58 -2.93
C HIS A 144 -11.44 2.37 -4.23
N ILE A 145 -10.50 1.95 -5.08
CA ILE A 145 -10.26 2.59 -6.37
C ILE A 145 -11.49 2.50 -7.27
N LEU A 146 -12.15 1.33 -7.29
CA LEU A 146 -13.40 1.13 -8.04
C LEU A 146 -14.54 1.97 -7.48
N ALA A 147 -14.63 2.16 -6.16
CA ALA A 147 -15.61 3.06 -5.56
C ALA A 147 -15.37 4.52 -5.98
N ILE A 148 -14.12 4.99 -5.97
CA ILE A 148 -13.75 6.32 -6.46
C ILE A 148 -14.14 6.48 -7.93
N LEU A 149 -13.81 5.49 -8.76
CA LEU A 149 -14.14 5.52 -10.18
C LEU A 149 -15.65 5.50 -10.40
N ALA A 150 -16.39 4.61 -9.74
CA ALA A 150 -17.84 4.52 -9.87
C ALA A 150 -18.55 5.83 -9.49
N VAL A 151 -18.19 6.43 -8.34
CA VAL A 151 -18.76 7.72 -7.93
C VAL A 151 -18.40 8.82 -8.94
N LEU A 152 -17.17 8.86 -9.42
CA LEU A 152 -16.77 9.82 -10.45
C LEU A 152 -17.59 9.66 -11.74
N LEU A 153 -17.77 8.43 -12.24
CA LEU A 153 -18.51 8.18 -13.47
C LEU A 153 -20.01 8.48 -13.36
N ILE A 154 -20.60 8.32 -12.17
CA ILE A 154 -22.01 8.63 -11.90
C ILE A 154 -22.24 10.15 -11.92
N PHE A 155 -21.35 10.93 -11.30
CA PHE A 155 -21.53 12.38 -11.13
C PHE A 155 -20.89 13.22 -12.24
N GLU A 156 -19.88 12.69 -12.92
CA GLU A 156 -19.19 13.34 -14.04
C GLU A 156 -19.21 12.40 -15.27
N PRO A 157 -20.33 12.26 -16.00
CA PRO A 157 -20.43 11.34 -17.14
C PRO A 157 -19.40 11.60 -18.25
N HIS A 158 -18.98 12.86 -18.42
CA HIS A 158 -17.91 13.24 -19.36
C HIS A 158 -16.54 12.65 -18.99
N ALA A 159 -16.37 12.15 -17.76
CA ALA A 159 -15.16 11.44 -17.33
C ALA A 159 -14.94 10.15 -18.14
N VAL A 160 -16.00 9.49 -18.65
CA VAL A 160 -15.87 8.30 -19.51
C VAL A 160 -15.11 8.64 -20.79
N ALA A 161 -15.55 9.68 -21.51
CA ALA A 161 -14.92 10.12 -22.75
C ALA A 161 -13.46 10.59 -22.50
N SER A 162 -13.22 11.24 -21.36
CA SER A 162 -11.88 11.67 -20.96
C SER A 162 -10.96 10.47 -20.69
N LEU A 163 -11.47 9.42 -20.04
CA LEU A 163 -10.73 8.20 -19.74
C LEU A 163 -10.43 7.41 -21.03
N GLU A 164 -11.41 7.31 -21.93
CA GLU A 164 -11.23 6.68 -23.24
C GLU A 164 -10.15 7.42 -24.05
N ALA A 165 -10.25 8.75 -24.17
CA ALA A 165 -9.26 9.55 -24.87
C ALA A 165 -7.84 9.41 -24.27
N PHE A 166 -7.73 9.43 -22.94
CA PHE A 166 -6.47 9.18 -22.25
C PHE A 166 -5.91 7.79 -22.58
N THR A 167 -6.75 6.75 -22.46
CA THR A 167 -6.36 5.35 -22.71
C THR A 167 -5.91 5.16 -24.15
N MET A 168 -6.65 5.72 -25.11
CA MET A 168 -6.31 5.63 -26.53
C MET A 168 -4.97 6.28 -26.83
N LYS A 169 -4.66 7.44 -26.24
CA LYS A 169 -3.33 8.07 -26.38
C LYS A 169 -2.23 7.18 -25.83
N ILE A 170 -2.40 6.62 -24.63
CA ILE A 170 -1.42 5.72 -24.02
C ILE A 170 -1.18 4.47 -24.89
N VAL A 171 -2.25 3.81 -25.35
CA VAL A 171 -2.18 2.59 -26.17
C VAL A 171 -1.46 2.85 -27.50
N HIS A 172 -1.65 4.02 -28.10
CA HIS A 172 -1.00 4.40 -29.36
C HIS A 172 0.38 5.05 -29.16
N GLY A 173 0.92 5.07 -27.94
CA GLY A 173 2.21 5.70 -27.64
C GLY A 173 2.23 7.20 -27.91
N GLN A 174 1.10 7.87 -27.77
CA GLN A 174 0.96 9.32 -27.89
C GLN A 174 1.04 9.98 -26.51
N ASN A 175 1.58 11.21 -26.46
CA ASN A 175 1.68 11.97 -25.22
C ASN A 175 0.26 12.33 -24.72
N PRO A 176 -0.11 11.95 -23.48
CA PRO A 176 -1.38 12.39 -22.91
C PRO A 176 -1.31 13.89 -22.58
N ASP A 177 -2.39 14.63 -22.88
CA ASP A 177 -2.49 16.09 -22.67
C ASP A 177 -2.71 16.41 -21.17
N LEU A 178 -1.79 15.97 -20.31
CA LEU A 178 -1.84 16.23 -18.87
C LEU A 178 -1.29 17.62 -18.57
N THR A 179 -2.06 18.41 -17.82
CA THR A 179 -1.59 19.68 -17.25
C THR A 179 -0.41 19.47 -16.31
N ILE A 180 0.40 20.51 -16.08
CA ILE A 180 1.57 20.44 -15.18
C ILE A 180 1.17 19.93 -13.79
N LEU A 181 0.07 20.44 -13.23
CA LEU A 181 -0.43 20.00 -11.94
C LEU A 181 -0.81 18.50 -11.95
N ALA A 182 -1.42 18.00 -13.02
CA ALA A 182 -1.77 16.58 -13.14
C ALA A 182 -0.51 15.72 -13.17
N ARG A 183 0.52 16.14 -13.91
CA ARG A 183 1.82 15.46 -13.95
C ARG A 183 2.48 15.40 -12.57
N VAL A 184 2.51 16.52 -11.84
CA VAL A 184 3.05 16.58 -10.48
C VAL A 184 2.28 15.65 -9.53
N LEU A 185 0.94 15.67 -9.58
CA LEU A 185 0.11 14.77 -8.78
C LEU A 185 0.36 13.31 -9.14
N THR A 186 0.48 12.96 -10.41
CA THR A 186 0.81 11.59 -10.85
C THR A 186 2.16 11.14 -10.30
N ILE A 187 3.21 11.97 -10.38
CA ILE A 187 4.53 11.67 -9.78
C ILE A 187 4.40 11.43 -8.28
N PHE A 188 3.69 12.32 -7.58
CA PHE A 188 3.52 12.23 -6.14
C PHE A 188 2.74 10.98 -5.70
N ILE A 189 1.62 10.69 -6.36
CA ILE A 189 0.78 9.51 -6.10
C ILE A 189 1.58 8.23 -6.37
N VAL A 190 2.24 8.12 -7.52
CA VAL A 190 3.06 6.95 -7.85
C VAL A 190 4.23 6.80 -6.87
N GLY A 191 4.83 7.91 -6.44
CA GLY A 191 5.87 7.91 -5.40
C GLY A 191 5.36 7.42 -4.04
N LEU A 192 4.16 7.81 -3.62
CA LEU A 192 3.50 7.29 -2.41
C LEU A 192 3.16 5.79 -2.53
N TYR A 193 2.68 5.33 -3.69
CA TYR A 193 2.49 3.89 -3.96
C TYR A 193 3.81 3.12 -3.89
N ALA A 194 4.84 3.64 -4.55
CA ALA A 194 6.17 3.04 -4.60
C ALA A 194 6.79 2.95 -3.20
N THR A 195 6.51 3.90 -2.31
CA THR A 195 7.11 3.93 -0.96
C THR A 195 6.21 3.25 0.06
N VAL A 196 5.05 3.83 0.34
CA VAL A 196 4.18 3.47 1.47
C VAL A 196 3.40 2.20 1.20
N VAL A 197 2.65 2.14 0.09
CA VAL A 197 1.81 0.97 -0.25
C VAL A 197 2.67 -0.27 -0.48
N SER A 198 3.75 -0.11 -1.25
CA SER A 198 4.71 -1.19 -1.51
C SER A 198 5.40 -1.70 -0.25
N SER A 199 5.57 -0.86 0.80
CA SER A 199 6.12 -1.33 2.07
C SER A 199 5.21 -2.30 2.79
N VAL A 200 3.89 -2.14 2.66
CA VAL A 200 2.90 -3.08 3.21
C VAL A 200 2.98 -4.41 2.46
N VAL A 201 3.09 -4.37 1.13
CA VAL A 201 3.28 -5.59 0.31
C VAL A 201 4.55 -6.34 0.72
N VAL A 202 5.69 -5.65 0.82
CA VAL A 202 6.96 -6.25 1.27
C VAL A 202 6.83 -6.81 2.69
N GLN A 203 6.15 -6.12 3.59
CA GLN A 203 5.92 -6.58 4.96
C GLN A 203 5.07 -7.85 5.00
N ILE A 204 4.02 -7.96 4.18
CA ILE A 204 3.19 -9.18 4.06
C ILE A 204 4.03 -10.35 3.52
N LEU A 205 4.81 -10.12 2.46
CA LEU A 205 5.59 -11.17 1.79
C LEU A 205 6.76 -11.69 2.64
N THR A 206 7.31 -10.86 3.52
CA THR A 206 8.45 -11.19 4.37
C THR A 206 8.05 -11.72 5.76
N TYR A 207 6.76 -11.83 6.05
CA TYR A 207 6.25 -12.30 7.34
C TYR A 207 6.16 -13.84 7.41
N PRO A 208 6.57 -14.52 8.50
CA PRO A 208 7.22 -13.97 9.68
C PRO A 208 8.70 -13.71 9.43
N ALA A 209 9.21 -12.64 10.04
CA ALA A 209 10.65 -12.38 10.05
C ALA A 209 11.36 -13.38 10.98
N PRO A 210 12.60 -13.80 10.67
CA PRO A 210 13.34 -14.75 11.50
C PRO A 210 13.66 -14.18 12.89
N ALA A 211 13.62 -15.04 13.93
CA ALA A 211 13.74 -14.67 15.34
C ALA A 211 15.04 -13.92 15.69
N ASN A 212 16.13 -14.21 14.98
CA ASN A 212 17.46 -13.62 15.20
C ASN A 212 17.66 -12.34 14.37
N THR A 213 16.58 -11.63 14.03
CA THR A 213 16.67 -10.27 13.50
C THR A 213 17.05 -9.32 14.63
N GLU A 214 18.21 -9.57 15.27
CA GLU A 214 18.79 -8.70 16.26
C GLU A 214 19.03 -7.34 15.61
N SER A 215 18.24 -6.36 16.03
CA SER A 215 18.71 -5.00 16.15
C SER A 215 19.84 -5.01 17.19
N THR A 216 21.10 -5.15 16.75
CA THR A 216 22.28 -4.90 17.59
C THR A 216 22.47 -3.41 17.90
N LEU A 217 21.39 -2.65 17.87
CA LEU A 217 21.29 -1.27 18.33
C LEU A 217 19.93 -1.21 19.03
N GLU A 218 19.95 -0.67 20.25
CA GLU A 218 18.80 -0.48 21.14
C GLU A 218 17.50 -0.10 20.40
N PRO A 219 16.33 -0.45 20.97
CA PRO A 219 15.03 -0.04 20.42
C PRO A 219 14.86 1.48 20.53
N ASP A 220 15.46 2.21 19.59
CA ASP A 220 15.30 3.63 19.39
C ASP A 220 13.84 3.90 18.94
N PRO A 221 13.09 4.79 19.62
CA PRO A 221 11.71 5.13 19.27
C PRO A 221 11.56 5.81 17.90
N GLN A 222 12.66 6.19 17.24
CA GLN A 222 12.65 6.90 15.97
C GLN A 222 12.51 5.92 14.81
N VAL A 223 11.41 6.06 14.05
CA VAL A 223 11.04 5.42 12.76
C VAL A 223 11.85 4.16 12.41
N PRO A 224 11.23 2.96 12.26
CA PRO A 224 11.98 1.74 11.96
C PRO A 224 12.93 1.95 10.76
N ARG A 225 14.24 2.09 11.03
CA ARG A 225 15.26 2.54 10.07
C ARG A 225 15.25 1.72 8.77
N GLY A 226 14.85 0.45 8.85
CA GLY A 226 14.66 -0.42 7.69
C GLY A 226 13.54 0.01 6.72
N ARG A 227 12.44 0.58 7.22
CA ARG A 227 11.33 1.06 6.36
C ARG A 227 11.77 2.29 5.56
N LEU A 228 12.50 3.20 6.19
CA LEU A 228 13.07 4.38 5.52
C LEU A 228 14.09 3.99 4.45
N ILE A 229 15.00 3.05 4.74
CA ILE A 229 15.94 2.52 3.74
C ILE A 229 15.16 1.96 2.54
N GLY A 230 14.11 1.18 2.79
CA GLY A 230 13.26 0.65 1.72
C GLY A 230 12.57 1.74 0.89
N TYR A 231 12.13 2.84 1.51
CA TYR A 231 11.59 3.99 0.77
C TYR A 231 12.64 4.60 -0.16
N LEU A 232 13.84 4.86 0.34
CA LEU A 232 14.92 5.44 -0.44
C LEU A 232 15.34 4.54 -1.60
N GLU A 233 15.51 3.24 -1.37
CA GLU A 233 15.84 2.26 -2.43
C GLU A 233 14.80 2.28 -3.55
N ARG A 234 13.51 2.31 -3.22
CA ARG A 234 12.44 2.31 -4.23
C ARG A 234 12.38 3.63 -5.00
N LEU A 235 12.59 4.78 -4.35
CA LEU A 235 12.67 6.07 -5.04
C LEU A 235 13.88 6.14 -5.99
N ILE A 236 15.03 5.56 -5.58
CA ILE A 236 16.20 5.42 -6.45
C ILE A 236 15.85 4.54 -7.66
N VAL A 237 15.22 3.38 -7.46
CA VAL A 237 14.80 2.48 -8.56
C VAL A 237 13.81 3.18 -9.51
N VAL A 238 12.80 3.86 -8.98
CA VAL A 238 11.83 4.62 -9.80
C VAL A 238 12.56 5.66 -10.66
N THR A 239 13.51 6.39 -10.07
CA THR A 239 14.31 7.40 -10.78
C THR A 239 15.14 6.76 -11.90
N ILE A 240 15.85 5.68 -11.60
CA ILE A 240 16.68 4.92 -12.55
C ILE A 240 15.85 4.40 -13.73
N VAL A 241 14.66 3.86 -13.46
CA VAL A 241 13.75 3.39 -14.51
C VAL A 241 13.30 4.56 -15.39
N CYS A 242 12.93 5.70 -14.79
CA CYS A 242 12.49 6.89 -15.54
C CYS A 242 13.56 7.44 -16.47
N ILE A 243 14.84 7.42 -16.08
CA ILE A 243 15.96 7.83 -16.94
C ILE A 243 16.42 6.72 -17.90
N GLY A 244 15.81 5.53 -17.85
CA GLY A 244 16.14 4.40 -18.72
C GLY A 244 17.42 3.63 -18.34
N ALA A 245 18.02 3.88 -17.18
CA ALA A 245 19.28 3.29 -16.75
C ALA A 245 19.12 1.91 -16.07
N TYR A 246 18.38 0.99 -16.70
CA TYR A 246 18.00 -0.30 -16.12
C TYR A 246 19.19 -1.15 -15.60
N THR A 247 20.37 -0.97 -16.18
CA THR A 247 21.62 -1.65 -15.80
C THR A 247 22.09 -1.35 -14.39
N VAL A 248 21.61 -0.27 -13.76
CA VAL A 248 21.98 0.10 -12.38
C VAL A 248 21.23 -0.73 -11.34
N ILE A 249 20.05 -1.28 -11.66
CA ILE A 249 19.23 -2.03 -10.69
C ILE A 249 19.97 -3.27 -10.17
N PRO A 250 20.58 -4.14 -11.01
CA PRO A 250 21.38 -5.27 -10.51
C PRO A 250 22.57 -4.85 -9.65
N LEU A 251 23.19 -3.69 -9.91
CA LEU A 251 24.30 -3.18 -9.10
C LEU A 251 23.86 -2.84 -7.68
N ILE A 252 22.68 -2.25 -7.51
CA ILE A 252 22.09 -1.96 -6.19
C ILE A 252 21.84 -3.26 -5.42
N VAL A 253 21.26 -4.26 -6.09
CA VAL A 253 21.00 -5.58 -5.49
C VAL A 253 22.30 -6.27 -5.10
N ALA A 254 23.32 -6.24 -5.96
CA ALA A 254 24.64 -6.81 -5.70
C ALA A 254 25.33 -6.13 -4.51
N ALA A 255 25.35 -4.80 -4.47
CA ALA A 255 25.94 -4.03 -3.36
C ALA A 255 25.26 -4.36 -2.02
N LYS A 256 23.92 -4.45 -2.02
CA LYS A 256 23.13 -4.82 -0.83
C LYS A 256 23.42 -6.26 -0.38
N SER A 257 23.57 -7.18 -1.32
CA SER A 257 23.88 -8.60 -1.05
C SER A 257 25.29 -8.76 -0.50
N LEU A 258 26.27 -8.05 -1.08
CA LEU A 258 27.66 -8.04 -0.63
C LEU A 258 27.80 -7.53 0.81
N ALA A 259 27.11 -6.44 1.15
CA ALA A 259 27.13 -5.87 2.50
C ALA A 259 26.58 -6.82 3.58
N ARG A 260 25.83 -7.85 3.19
CA ARG A 260 25.24 -8.83 4.11
C ARG A 260 25.65 -10.28 3.83
N PHE A 261 26.69 -10.49 3.02
CA PHE A 261 27.13 -11.82 2.58
C PHE A 261 27.33 -12.79 3.75
N LYS A 262 27.94 -12.34 4.86
CA LYS A 262 28.17 -13.16 6.07
C LYS A 262 26.90 -13.71 6.72
N LYS A 263 25.72 -13.12 6.47
CA LYS A 263 24.44 -13.59 7.02
C LYS A 263 23.73 -14.62 6.13
N PHE A 264 24.23 -14.86 4.91
CA PHE A 264 23.66 -15.84 3.98
C PHE A 264 23.90 -17.29 4.41
N ASP A 265 24.82 -17.54 5.34
CA ASP A 265 25.01 -18.86 5.94
C ASP A 265 23.75 -19.34 6.69
N ASN A 266 22.88 -18.42 7.12
CA ASN A 266 21.56 -18.74 7.66
C ASN A 266 20.52 -18.74 6.53
N GLN A 267 20.03 -19.93 6.17
CA GLN A 267 19.04 -20.11 5.10
C GLN A 267 17.76 -19.29 5.33
N GLU A 268 17.21 -19.27 6.54
CA GLU A 268 15.97 -18.53 6.83
C GLU A 268 16.14 -17.03 6.67
N TRP A 269 17.31 -16.52 7.09
CA TRP A 269 17.66 -15.11 6.89
C TRP A 269 17.89 -14.80 5.41
N ALA A 270 18.56 -15.68 4.67
CA ALA A 270 18.83 -15.52 3.24
C ALA A 270 17.52 -15.48 2.43
N GLU A 271 16.58 -16.38 2.70
CA GLU A 271 15.26 -16.40 2.07
C GLU A 271 14.47 -15.12 2.39
N TYR A 272 14.43 -14.70 3.66
CA TYR A 272 13.80 -13.46 4.09
C TYR A 272 14.39 -12.24 3.35
N PHE A 273 15.72 -12.14 3.30
CA PHE A 273 16.43 -11.05 2.65
C PHE A 273 16.16 -11.02 1.13
N LEU A 274 16.16 -12.19 0.49
CA LEU A 274 15.97 -12.32 -0.95
C LEU A 274 14.54 -11.97 -1.35
N VAL A 275 13.52 -12.53 -0.65
CA VAL A 275 12.11 -12.21 -0.89
C VAL A 275 11.85 -10.71 -0.69
N GLY A 276 12.38 -10.12 0.39
CA GLY A 276 12.21 -8.70 0.68
C GLY A 276 12.87 -7.79 -0.37
N THR A 277 14.10 -8.11 -0.79
CA THR A 277 14.82 -7.31 -1.78
C THR A 277 14.18 -7.44 -3.16
N LEU A 278 13.91 -8.65 -3.65
CA LEU A 278 13.33 -8.87 -4.97
C LEU A 278 11.93 -8.26 -5.08
N SER A 279 11.08 -8.45 -4.07
CA SER A 279 9.73 -7.83 -4.06
C SER A 279 9.81 -6.30 -4.03
N SER A 280 10.71 -5.71 -3.24
CA SER A 280 10.88 -4.25 -3.19
C SER A 280 11.37 -3.67 -4.53
N ILE A 281 12.36 -4.32 -5.17
CA ILE A 281 12.86 -3.92 -6.49
C ILE A 281 11.77 -4.07 -7.56
N LEU A 282 11.00 -5.17 -7.51
CA LEU A 282 9.87 -5.36 -8.41
C LEU A 282 8.84 -4.24 -8.28
N CYS A 283 8.41 -3.90 -7.06
CA CYS A 283 7.49 -2.80 -6.82
C CYS A 283 8.03 -1.46 -7.34
N GLY A 284 9.29 -1.12 -7.01
CA GLY A 284 9.92 0.11 -7.50
C GLY A 284 10.02 0.16 -9.02
N THR A 285 10.34 -0.97 -9.65
CA THR A 285 10.45 -1.08 -11.12
C THR A 285 9.08 -0.89 -11.78
N LEU A 286 8.04 -1.57 -11.28
CA LEU A 286 6.67 -1.44 -11.78
C LEU A 286 6.15 -0.01 -11.61
N SER A 287 6.41 0.64 -10.48
CA SER A 287 6.05 2.05 -10.27
C SER A 287 6.78 2.99 -11.23
N GLY A 288 8.07 2.77 -11.49
CA GLY A 288 8.83 3.54 -12.48
C GLY A 288 8.30 3.36 -13.90
N LEU A 289 8.00 2.12 -14.29
CA LEU A 289 7.41 1.81 -15.61
C LEU A 289 6.02 2.44 -15.75
N LEU A 290 5.19 2.35 -14.71
CA LEU A 290 3.89 3.00 -14.68
C LEU A 290 4.04 4.52 -14.89
N LEU A 291 4.99 5.16 -14.22
CA LEU A 291 5.23 6.60 -14.38
C LEU A 291 5.67 6.95 -15.80
N ARG A 292 6.56 6.16 -16.41
CA ARG A 292 6.99 6.33 -17.81
C ARG A 292 5.82 6.25 -18.78
N VAL A 293 4.94 5.26 -18.60
CA VAL A 293 3.75 5.08 -19.43
C VAL A 293 2.81 6.27 -19.24
N LEU A 294 2.40 6.58 -18.00
CA LEU A 294 1.42 7.62 -17.72
C LEU A 294 1.86 9.03 -18.12
N LEU A 295 3.17 9.32 -18.11
CA LEU A 295 3.72 10.64 -18.44
C LEU A 295 4.42 10.69 -19.80
N HIS A 296 4.39 9.60 -20.57
CA HIS A 296 5.05 9.47 -21.86
C HIS A 296 6.54 9.89 -21.82
N ILE A 297 7.28 9.33 -20.85
CA ILE A 297 8.71 9.63 -20.68
C ILE A 297 9.52 8.83 -21.72
N GLN A 298 9.99 9.53 -22.74
CA GLN A 298 10.90 9.00 -23.76
C GLN A 298 12.32 8.86 -23.17
N SER A 299 13.00 7.77 -23.53
CA SER A 299 14.42 7.53 -23.21
C SER A 299 15.31 8.00 -24.34
#